data_AF-A0A6C0GRV2-F1
#
_entry.id   AF-A0A6C0GRV2-F1
#
_cell.length_a   1.000
_cell.length_b   1.000
_cell.length_c   1.000
_cell.angle_alpha   90.00
_cell.angle_beta   90.00
_cell.angle_gamma   90.00
#
_symmetry.space_group_name_H-M   'P 1'
#
loop_
_entity.id
_entity.type
_entity.pdbx_description
1 polymer ?
#
loop_
_entity_poly.entity_id
_entity_poly.type
_entity_poly.pdbx_seq_one_letter_code
_entity_poly.pdbx_strand_id
1 'polypeptide(L)'
;MKSPKLAINVLLRLHRMGIKPFAVFDFINKKIEPKEASSEESIQLLTDYIDWLPLHFQNHECDLFKLKKLQITIWADLDNLFPSKKIKSSKFVSVHTITLWKAEGREEQKTKITQNENISNKSLEDLIPEF
;
A
#
# COMPACT_ATOMS: atom_id res chain seq x y z
N MET A 1 11.53 -7.66 -4.18
CA MET A 1 10.43 -6.69 -4.00
C MET A 1 9.73 -6.99 -2.66
N LYS A 2 10.04 -6.23 -1.59
CA LYS A 2 9.50 -6.41 -0.24
C LYS A 2 8.22 -5.58 0.00
N SER A 3 7.32 -5.48 -0.97
CA SER A 3 6.29 -4.43 -0.97
C SER A 3 4.92 -4.80 -0.33
N PRO A 4 4.34 -6.01 -0.55
CA PRO A 4 2.97 -6.26 -0.09
C PRO A 4 2.82 -6.37 1.43
N LYS A 5 3.77 -7.07 2.09
CA LYS A 5 3.75 -7.27 3.54
C LYS A 5 3.90 -5.95 4.30
N LEU A 6 4.80 -5.07 3.85
CA LEU A 6 4.98 -3.73 4.42
C LEU A 6 3.69 -2.92 4.34
N ALA A 7 3.05 -2.86 3.16
CA ALA A 7 1.79 -2.14 2.98
C ALA A 7 0.69 -2.65 3.93
N ILE A 8 0.58 -3.97 4.15
CA ILE A 8 -0.38 -4.55 5.10
C ILE A 8 -0.02 -4.18 6.55
N ASN A 9 1.26 -4.21 6.92
CA ASN A 9 1.71 -3.83 8.26
C ASN A 9 1.36 -2.37 8.62
N VAL A 10 1.46 -1.46 7.65
CA VAL A 10 1.01 -0.06 7.83
C VAL A 10 -0.46 -0.02 8.22
N LEU A 11 -1.31 -0.76 7.50
CA LEU A 11 -2.75 -0.80 7.75
C LEU A 11 -3.09 -1.43 9.11
N LEU A 12 -2.44 -2.54 9.46
CA LEU A 12 -2.62 -3.20 10.75
C LEU A 12 -2.21 -2.30 11.91
N ARG A 13 -1.09 -1.58 11.78
CA ARG A 13 -0.61 -0.63 12.78
C ARG A 13 -1.60 0.51 13.00
N LEU A 14 -2.09 1.13 11.92
CA LEU A 14 -3.11 2.19 12.02
C LEU A 14 -4.36 1.69 12.75
N HIS A 15 -4.84 0.49 12.40
CA HIS A 15 -6.00 -0.10 13.06
C HIS A 15 -5.79 -0.34 14.56
N ARG A 16 -4.61 -0.81 14.97
CA ARG A 16 -4.28 -0.97 16.41
C ARG A 16 -4.24 0.34 17.18
N MET A 17 -3.92 1.44 16.50
CA MET A 17 -3.98 2.78 17.08
C MET A 17 -5.42 3.32 17.18
N GLY A 18 -6.43 2.54 16.76
CA GLY A 18 -7.82 2.99 16.67
C GLY A 18 -8.06 3.94 15.50
N ILE A 19 -7.10 4.06 14.58
CA ILE A 19 -7.17 4.91 13.40
C ILE A 19 -7.67 4.07 12.23
N LYS A 20 -8.42 4.71 11.33
CA LYS A 20 -8.88 4.04 10.11
C LYS A 20 -7.66 3.47 9.34
N PRO A 21 -7.64 2.18 9.00
CA PRO A 21 -6.55 1.55 8.25
C PRO A 21 -6.55 2.03 6.79
N PHE A 22 -5.98 3.20 6.59
CA PHE A 22 -5.99 3.93 5.34
C PHE A 22 -4.71 4.76 5.24
N ALA A 23 -4.03 4.71 4.09
CA ALA A 23 -2.86 5.53 3.83
C ALA A 23 -2.81 5.96 2.35
N VAL A 24 -2.30 7.17 2.10
CA VAL A 24 -2.02 7.73 0.79
C VAL A 24 -0.52 7.99 0.71
N PHE A 25 0.11 7.41 -0.31
CA PHE A 25 1.51 7.63 -0.66
C PHE A 25 1.54 8.52 -1.89
N ASP A 26 2.07 9.74 -1.75
CA ASP A 26 2.32 10.66 -2.85
C ASP A 26 3.81 10.61 -3.21
N PHE A 27 4.12 9.96 -4.33
CA PHE A 27 5.50 9.71 -4.75
C PHE A 27 6.15 10.94 -5.39
N ILE A 28 5.35 11.87 -5.93
CA ILE A 28 5.86 13.10 -6.53
C ILE A 28 6.22 14.10 -5.43
N ASN A 29 5.33 14.28 -4.46
CA ASN A 29 5.55 15.18 -3.33
C ASN A 29 6.32 14.53 -2.17
N LYS A 30 6.57 13.22 -2.24
CA LYS A 30 7.22 12.40 -1.20
C LYS A 30 6.51 12.53 0.15
N LYS A 31 5.19 12.42 0.14
CA LYS A 31 4.34 12.58 1.33
C LYS A 31 3.54 11.31 1.61
N ILE A 32 3.25 11.10 2.89
CA ILE A 32 2.39 10.03 3.38
C ILE A 32 1.29 10.67 4.22
N GLU A 33 0.04 10.29 3.96
CA GLU A 33 -1.13 10.79 4.69
C GLU A 33 -2.06 9.63 5.11
N PRO A 34 -2.74 9.70 6.27
CA PRO A 34 -2.61 10.74 7.29
C PRO A 34 -1.24 10.68 7.98
N LYS A 35 -0.88 11.68 8.80
CA LYS A 35 0.45 11.79 9.41
C LYS A 35 0.82 10.55 10.24
N GLU A 36 -0.17 9.90 10.83
CA GLU A 36 -0.03 8.69 11.64
C GLU A 36 0.38 7.47 10.81
N ALA A 37 0.14 7.51 9.48
CA ALA A 37 0.63 6.53 8.53
C ALA A 37 2.11 6.75 8.16
N SER A 38 2.74 7.85 8.57
CA SER A 38 4.17 8.12 8.29
C SER A 38 5.09 7.38 9.28
N SER A 39 5.00 6.05 9.29
CA SER A 39 5.92 5.21 10.07
C SER A 39 7.26 4.99 9.39
N GLU A 40 8.24 4.44 10.11
CA GLU A 40 9.52 4.01 9.52
C GLU A 40 9.30 3.02 8.37
N GLU A 41 8.39 2.05 8.54
CA GLU A 41 8.05 1.07 7.51
C GLU A 41 7.39 1.72 6.28
N SER A 42 6.58 2.74 6.51
CA SER A 42 5.89 3.47 5.43
C SER A 42 6.86 4.36 4.66
N ILE A 43 7.82 4.97 5.37
CA ILE A 43 8.93 5.72 4.76
C ILE A 43 9.83 4.78 3.95
N GLN A 44 10.10 3.58 4.47
CA GLN A 44 10.85 2.55 3.73
C GLN A 44 10.09 2.14 2.46
N LEU A 45 8.79 1.88 2.56
CA LEU A 45 7.96 1.53 1.40
C LEU A 45 7.95 2.64 0.33
N LEU A 46 7.84 3.90 0.75
CA LEU A 46 7.91 5.06 -0.13
C LEU A 46 9.27 5.14 -0.83
N THR A 47 10.36 5.00 -0.06
CA THR A 47 11.74 5.06 -0.55
C THR A 47 12.03 3.94 -1.54
N ASP A 48 11.72 2.69 -1.19
CA ASP A 48 11.90 1.52 -2.05
C ASP A 48 11.22 1.69 -3.41
N TYR A 49 10.03 2.28 -3.41
CA TYR A 49 9.28 2.51 -4.64
C TYR A 49 9.85 3.68 -5.45
N ILE A 50 10.27 4.77 -4.80
CA ILE A 50 10.95 5.89 -5.46
C ILE A 50 12.24 5.43 -6.14
N ASP A 51 13.03 4.58 -5.47
CA ASP A 51 14.27 4.05 -6.02
C ASP A 51 14.03 3.09 -7.19
N TRP A 52 12.90 2.38 -7.19
CA TRP A 52 12.50 1.48 -8.26
C TRP A 52 11.90 2.19 -9.49
N LEU A 53 11.22 3.32 -9.30
CA LEU A 53 10.48 4.03 -10.36
C LEU A 53 11.31 4.35 -11.62
N PRO A 54 12.55 4.90 -11.52
CA PRO A 54 13.37 5.19 -12.68
C PRO A 54 13.62 3.96 -13.56
N LEU A 55 13.99 2.84 -12.94
CA LEU A 55 14.23 1.58 -13.64
C LEU A 55 12.95 1.05 -14.29
N HIS A 56 11.81 1.14 -13.58
CA HIS A 56 10.53 0.72 -14.14
C HIS A 56 10.15 1.54 -15.39
N PHE A 57 10.28 2.85 -15.32
CA PHE A 57 9.96 3.74 -16.44
C PHE A 57 10.91 3.51 -17.62
N GLN A 58 12.20 3.31 -17.36
CA GLN A 58 13.18 2.96 -18.39
C GLN A 58 12.82 1.65 -19.10
N ASN A 59 12.41 0.62 -18.36
CA ASN A 59 12.02 -0.68 -18.92
C ASN A 59 10.74 -0.63 -19.77
N HIS A 60 9.94 0.42 -19.63
CA HIS A 60 8.71 0.65 -20.40
C HIS A 60 8.84 1.82 -21.39
N GLU A 61 10.05 2.34 -21.61
CA GLU A 61 10.33 3.49 -22.49
C GLU A 61 9.48 4.73 -22.15
N CYS A 62 9.15 4.90 -20.86
CA CYS A 62 8.38 6.00 -20.34
C CYS A 62 9.29 7.10 -19.79
N ASP A 63 8.92 8.36 -20.00
CA ASP A 63 9.63 9.51 -19.45
C ASP A 63 9.10 9.87 -18.05
N LEU A 64 9.90 9.59 -17.02
CA LEU A 64 9.56 9.88 -15.62
C LEU A 64 9.39 11.38 -15.36
N PHE A 65 10.12 12.26 -16.07
CA PHE A 65 10.05 13.71 -15.83
C PHE A 65 8.72 14.32 -16.28
N LYS A 66 7.97 13.62 -17.14
CA LYS A 66 6.61 14.01 -17.54
C LYS A 66 5.55 13.63 -16.51
N LEU A 67 5.88 12.81 -15.51
CA LEU A 67 4.95 12.40 -14.48
C LEU A 67 4.66 13.58 -13.53
N LYS A 68 3.42 14.06 -13.52
CA LYS A 68 2.95 15.18 -12.68
C LYS A 68 2.27 14.71 -11.39
N LYS A 69 1.74 13.50 -11.40
CA LYS A 69 1.08 12.89 -10.23
C LYS A 69 1.31 11.39 -10.25
N LEU A 70 1.62 10.85 -9.08
CA LEU A 70 1.57 9.44 -8.77
C LEU A 70 1.21 9.31 -7.30
N GLN A 71 -0.02 8.86 -7.05
CA GLN A 71 -0.53 8.64 -5.71
C GLN A 71 -1.07 7.23 -5.61
N ILE A 72 -0.70 6.52 -4.55
CA ILE A 72 -1.26 5.21 -4.23
C ILE A 72 -1.96 5.32 -2.88
N THR A 73 -3.26 5.10 -2.90
CA THR A 73 -4.08 4.98 -1.70
C THR A 73 -4.29 3.51 -1.39
N ILE A 74 -4.00 3.09 -0.17
CA ILE A 74 -4.27 1.75 0.34
C ILE A 74 -5.24 1.81 1.52
N TRP A 75 -6.13 0.83 1.62
CA TRP A 75 -6.96 0.62 2.81
C TRP A 75 -7.38 -0.83 2.94
N ALA A 76 -7.79 -1.23 4.13
CA ALA A 76 -8.25 -2.59 4.38
C ALA A 76 -9.49 -2.62 5.27
N ASP A 77 -10.39 -3.57 4.99
CA ASP A 77 -11.58 -3.79 5.79
C ASP A 77 -11.26 -4.75 6.96
N LEU A 78 -10.50 -4.24 7.94
CA LEU A 78 -10.04 -5.04 9.09
C LEU A 78 -11.15 -5.35 10.11
N ASP A 79 -12.29 -4.66 10.03
CA ASP A 79 -13.47 -4.95 10.86
C ASP A 79 -14.31 -6.12 10.29
N ASN A 80 -14.16 -6.43 9.00
CA ASN A 80 -14.96 -7.42 8.28
C ASN A 80 -14.10 -8.60 7.82
N LEU A 81 -13.38 -9.23 8.75
CA LEU A 81 -12.51 -10.37 8.45
C LEU A 81 -13.32 -11.65 8.20
N PHE A 82 -13.02 -12.33 7.10
CA PHE A 82 -13.71 -13.59 6.76
C PHE A 82 -12.86 -14.80 7.17
N PRO A 83 -13.46 -15.85 7.76
CA PRO A 83 -12.69 -17.04 8.15
C PRO A 83 -12.14 -17.76 6.92
N SER A 84 -10.90 -18.20 6.99
CA SER A 84 -10.35 -19.07 5.95
C SER A 84 -10.90 -20.48 6.08
N LYS A 85 -11.60 -20.95 5.03
CA LYS A 85 -12.12 -22.33 4.99
C LYS A 85 -11.02 -23.39 4.98
N LYS A 86 -9.80 -23.02 4.56
CA LYS A 86 -8.67 -23.95 4.40
C LYS A 86 -7.72 -23.97 5.62
N ILE A 87 -7.58 -22.84 6.33
CA ILE A 87 -6.61 -22.69 7.42
C ILE A 87 -7.32 -22.07 8.63
N LYS A 88 -7.60 -22.89 9.65
CA LYS A 88 -8.35 -22.49 10.86
C LYS A 88 -7.73 -21.31 11.62
N SER A 89 -6.41 -21.12 11.55
CA SER A 89 -5.65 -20.07 12.25
C SER A 89 -5.45 -18.79 11.41
N SER A 90 -6.23 -18.61 10.34
CA SER A 90 -6.11 -17.44 9.46
C SER A 90 -7.46 -16.86 9.07
N LYS A 91 -7.44 -15.58 8.72
CA LYS A 91 -8.58 -14.85 8.18
C LYS A 91 -8.19 -14.22 6.85
N PHE A 92 -9.19 -13.97 6.01
CA PHE A 92 -9.04 -13.16 4.82
C PHE A 92 -9.35 -11.71 5.16
N VAL A 93 -8.46 -10.81 4.74
CA VAL A 93 -8.69 -9.37 4.71
C VAL A 93 -8.80 -8.92 3.26
N SER A 94 -9.75 -8.04 2.96
CA SER A 94 -9.79 -7.34 1.68
C SER A 94 -8.92 -6.10 1.78
N VAL A 95 -7.86 -6.06 0.99
CA VAL A 95 -6.99 -4.90 0.80
C VAL A 95 -7.36 -4.25 -0.52
N HIS A 96 -7.53 -2.94 -0.49
CA HIS A 96 -7.89 -2.15 -1.63
C HIS A 96 -6.79 -1.15 -1.93
N THR A 97 -6.56 -0.95 -3.22
CA THR A 97 -5.57 0.01 -3.70
C THR A 97 -6.20 0.88 -4.78
N ILE A 98 -6.01 2.19 -4.70
CA ILE A 98 -6.27 3.12 -5.80
C ILE A 98 -4.94 3.73 -6.21
N THR A 99 -4.60 3.60 -7.49
CA THR A 99 -3.49 4.33 -8.10
C THR A 99 -4.06 5.47 -8.93
N LEU A 100 -3.69 6.70 -8.60
CA LEU A 100 -3.94 7.90 -9.40
C LEU A 100 -2.63 8.32 -10.05
N TRP A 101 -2.64 8.52 -11.36
CA TRP A 101 -1.47 9.04 -12.06
C TRP A 101 -1.84 10.04 -13.13
N LYS A 102 -0.95 11.01 -13.36
CA LYS A 102 -1.08 12.02 -14.40
C LYS A 102 0.28 12.29 -15.02
N ALA A 103 0.34 12.30 -16.34
CA ALA A 103 1.49 12.73 -17.11
C ALA A 103 1.18 14.02 -17.88
N GLU A 104 2.22 14.75 -18.26
CA GLU A 104 2.09 15.93 -19.12
C GLU A 104 1.36 15.60 -20.43
N GLY A 105 0.38 16.45 -20.79
CA GLY A 105 -0.45 16.25 -21.98
C GLY A 105 -1.44 15.10 -21.90
N ARG A 106 -1.63 14.47 -20.72
CA ARG A 106 -2.60 13.38 -20.50
C ARG A 106 -3.59 13.71 -19.38
N GLU A 107 -4.81 13.21 -19.55
CA GLU A 107 -5.81 13.23 -18.49
C GLU A 107 -5.40 12.34 -17.31
N GLU A 108 -5.83 12.72 -16.11
CA GLU A 108 -5.61 11.91 -14.92
C GLU A 108 -6.28 10.54 -15.08
N GLN A 109 -5.54 9.49 -14.75
CA GLN A 109 -6.03 8.12 -14.79
C GLN A 109 -6.15 7.56 -13.38
N LYS A 110 -7.16 6.71 -13.20
CA LYS A 110 -7.46 6.05 -11.94
C LYS A 110 -7.60 4.55 -12.15
N THR A 111 -6.79 3.79 -11.44
CA THR A 111 -6.88 2.33 -11.38
C THR A 111 -7.24 1.91 -9.97
N LYS A 112 -8.27 1.07 -9.82
CA LYS A 112 -8.64 0.48 -8.52
C LYS A 112 -8.42 -1.03 -8.59
N ILE A 113 -7.76 -1.57 -7.56
CA ILE A 113 -7.51 -2.99 -7.39
C ILE A 113 -8.05 -3.40 -6.02
N THR A 114 -8.55 -4.62 -5.91
CA THR A 114 -8.93 -5.24 -4.65
C THR A 114 -8.35 -6.64 -4.61
N GLN A 115 -7.68 -6.98 -3.53
CA GLN A 115 -7.02 -8.26 -3.32
C GLN A 115 -7.43 -8.80 -1.94
N ASN A 116 -7.67 -10.10 -1.87
CA ASN A 116 -7.98 -10.78 -0.62
C ASN A 116 -6.72 -11.47 -0.11
N GLU A 117 -6.18 -11.00 1.00
CA GLU A 117 -4.96 -11.50 1.60
C GLU A 117 -5.27 -12.43 2.76
N ASN A 118 -4.56 -13.55 2.85
CA ASN A 118 -4.67 -14.46 3.98
C ASN A 118 -3.69 -14.02 5.08
N ILE A 119 -4.22 -13.65 6.24
CA ILE A 119 -3.44 -13.20 7.38
C ILE A 119 -3.66 -14.14 8.56
N SER A 120 -2.57 -14.58 9.19
CA SER A 120 -2.65 -15.41 10.40
C SER A 120 -3.22 -14.60 11.56
N ASN A 121 -3.94 -15.26 12.47
CA ASN A 121 -4.46 -14.59 13.67
C ASN A 121 -3.34 -13.92 14.48
N LYS A 122 -2.16 -14.57 14.56
CA LYS A 122 -0.98 -14.00 15.20
C LYS A 122 -0.52 -12.70 14.53
N SER A 123 -0.51 -12.64 13.19
CA SER A 123 -0.09 -11.42 12.48
C SER A 123 -1.06 -10.25 12.63
N LEU A 124 -2.35 -10.52 12.89
CA LEU A 124 -3.29 -9.46 13.27
C LEU A 124 -2.89 -8.82 14.61
N GLU A 125 -2.26 -9.58 15.52
CA GLU A 125 -1.82 -9.16 16.85
C GLU A 125 -0.36 -8.68 16.92
N ASP A 126 0.54 -9.22 16.09
CA ASP A 126 2.00 -8.98 16.16
C ASP A 126 2.61 -8.30 14.91
N LEU A 127 1.81 -8.04 13.87
CA LEU A 127 2.23 -7.64 12.51
C LEU A 127 2.79 -8.85 11.74
N ILE A 128 2.91 -8.71 10.43
CA ILE A 128 3.49 -9.75 9.56
C ILE A 128 5.02 -9.66 9.67
N PRO A 129 5.72 -10.74 10.05
CA PRO A 129 7.18 -10.77 10.06
C PRO A 129 7.77 -10.48 8.67
N GLU A 130 8.85 -9.71 8.64
CA GLU A 130 9.55 -9.38 7.39
C GLU A 130 10.42 -10.51 6.84
N PHE A 131 10.55 -11.61 7.59
CA PHE A 131 11.42 -12.75 7.31
C PHE A 131 10.63 -13.93 6.75
#